data_AF-A0A1T0CWS4-F1
#
_entry.id   AF-A0A1T0CWS4-F1
#
_cell.length_a   1.000
_cell.length_b   1.000
_cell.length_c   1.000
_cell.angle_alpha   90.00
_cell.angle_beta   90.00
_cell.angle_gamma   90.00
#
_symmetry.space_group_name_H-M   'P 1'
#
loop_
_entity.id
_entity.type
_entity.pdbx_description
1 polymer ?
#
loop_
_entity_poly.entity_id
_entity_poly.type
_entity_poly.pdbx_seq_one_letter_code
_entity_poly.pdbx_strand_id
1 'polypeptide(L)'
;PSDTDTAKDVTPPTAPDVVANDDGSVTVTPSADPDVTKTTVTYTDENGDSHTVTFTKDDSGNWVDDNPNDSITVDPKTGVITIPEDAVKDGSDVTATNTDSSDNTGPSDTDTVAPAAPSVSINDGNDGKINQGDLRSTGDATATITIPSNAKNGDTLVVTINGVQQTYTIDDNNRTNGIVVSFTPLPNGQNNIVTAVIQSGGLSSDTASDSSVTELSNPGLSITVTNIVGVNLNLSTGIKTSEYGTHIGSVDLSTDESLAPRFSEADDTLTVTKNMSGNLNFVDMGAGDNVLNVGGYVSDTTQINFGNGADEVNIAGYVGGSSVINLGDGNDTISIEGALQGSARINAGAGNDSITIGQHAVTATGSIDGGAGYDVLTFTQDFTTSTNVGNLQKISGVEEIALAGNNQVLLGVTYDNLIYNSKSLYISGDSNDKVHLGNQTGNLNDYVNGQVTTWSATGTVTKDGNVYTEYTLGADTSYKVYIDSDITIL
;
A
#
# COMPACT_ATOMS: atom_id res chain seq x y z
N PRO A 1 45.80 85.96 24.95
CA PRO A 1 45.96 85.21 23.68
C PRO A 1 45.05 83.99 23.69
N SER A 2 44.34 83.82 22.58
CA SER A 2 43.48 82.70 22.15
C SER A 2 42.41 82.22 23.14
N ASP A 3 41.26 82.88 23.04
CA ASP A 3 39.98 82.20 23.05
C ASP A 3 40.00 81.11 21.96
N THR A 4 39.85 79.85 22.35
CA THR A 4 39.61 78.73 21.44
C THR A 4 38.31 78.07 21.86
N ASP A 5 37.22 78.78 21.63
CA ASP A 5 35.90 78.16 21.44
C ASP A 5 35.99 77.24 20.22
N THR A 6 36.37 75.98 20.44
CA THR A 6 36.18 74.91 19.47
C THR A 6 34.69 74.72 19.32
N ALA A 7 34.14 75.13 18.18
CA ALA A 7 32.73 74.94 17.86
C ALA A 7 32.32 73.47 18.15
N LYS A 8 31.26 73.29 18.92
CA LYS A 8 30.67 71.97 19.21
C LYS A 8 30.37 71.29 17.86
N ASP A 9 30.74 70.01 17.74
CA ASP A 9 30.41 69.22 16.57
C ASP A 9 28.89 69.12 16.38
N VAL A 10 28.45 69.23 15.14
CA VAL A 10 27.03 69.21 14.72
C VAL A 10 26.77 68.22 13.59
N THR A 11 27.76 67.43 13.18
CA THR A 11 27.62 66.47 12.08
C THR A 11 27.18 65.12 12.62
N PRO A 12 25.97 64.63 12.31
CA PRO A 12 25.56 63.31 12.77
C PRO A 12 26.30 62.18 12.04
N PRO A 13 26.47 61.01 12.68
CA PRO A 13 26.99 59.83 12.02
C PRO A 13 26.00 59.27 10.99
N THR A 14 26.47 58.39 10.13
CA THR A 14 25.66 57.64 9.17
C THR A 14 24.83 56.53 9.86
N ALA A 15 23.79 56.07 9.16
CA ALA A 15 22.91 55.02 9.68
C ALA A 15 23.69 53.72 9.97
N PRO A 16 23.27 52.92 10.95
CA PRO A 16 23.72 51.53 11.07
C PRO A 16 23.18 50.70 9.89
N ASP A 17 23.62 49.46 9.79
CA ASP A 17 23.09 48.45 8.86
C ASP A 17 22.27 47.44 9.66
N VAL A 18 20.96 47.38 9.43
CA VAL A 18 20.03 46.46 10.07
C VAL A 18 19.65 45.39 9.06
N VAL A 19 19.90 44.12 9.41
CA VAL A 19 19.64 42.96 8.54
C VAL A 19 18.82 41.93 9.30
N ALA A 20 17.61 41.69 8.84
CA ALA A 20 16.80 40.56 9.24
C ALA A 20 17.23 39.30 8.48
N ASN A 21 17.27 38.17 9.18
CA ASN A 21 17.67 36.89 8.64
C ASN A 21 16.46 35.95 8.46
N ASP A 22 16.61 34.92 7.62
CA ASP A 22 15.57 33.90 7.39
C ASP A 22 15.21 33.11 8.67
N ASP A 23 16.15 32.99 9.61
CA ASP A 23 15.95 32.34 10.91
C ASP A 23 15.26 33.25 11.94
N GLY A 24 14.66 34.37 11.53
CA GLY A 24 13.98 35.29 12.44
C GLY A 24 14.92 36.15 13.31
N SER A 25 16.23 35.90 13.31
CA SER A 25 17.18 36.76 14.03
C SER A 25 17.44 38.07 13.29
N VAL A 26 17.93 39.09 14.02
CA VAL A 26 18.31 40.39 13.44
C VAL A 26 19.73 40.76 13.85
N THR A 27 20.53 41.16 12.86
CA THR A 27 21.87 41.69 13.05
C THR A 27 21.88 43.20 12.82
N VAL A 28 22.45 43.96 13.76
CA VAL A 28 22.66 45.40 13.61
C VAL A 28 24.15 45.70 13.66
N THR A 29 24.68 46.26 12.57
CA THR A 29 26.09 46.68 12.47
C THR A 29 26.18 48.20 12.63
N PRO A 30 26.80 48.72 13.70
CA PRO A 30 27.06 50.15 13.84
C PRO A 30 27.88 50.69 12.66
N SER A 31 27.70 51.97 12.34
CA SER A 31 28.47 52.60 11.27
C SER A 31 29.98 52.58 11.58
N ALA A 32 30.79 52.50 10.53
CA ALA A 32 32.25 52.61 10.61
C ALA A 32 32.74 54.05 10.87
N ASP A 33 31.83 55.02 11.04
CA ASP A 33 32.18 56.39 11.37
C ASP A 33 32.96 56.46 12.71
N PRO A 34 34.10 57.17 12.74
CA PRO A 34 35.08 57.07 13.83
C PRO A 34 34.60 57.66 15.16
N ASP A 35 33.60 58.53 15.13
CA ASP A 35 33.03 59.27 16.26
C ASP A 35 31.73 58.66 16.82
N VAL A 36 31.24 57.54 16.25
CA VAL A 36 30.11 56.79 16.80
C VAL A 36 30.47 56.24 18.18
N THR A 37 29.69 56.62 19.19
CA THR A 37 29.87 56.19 20.58
C THR A 37 28.70 55.39 21.13
N LYS A 38 27.52 55.48 20.49
CA LYS A 38 26.29 54.82 20.93
C LYS A 38 25.47 54.32 19.76
N THR A 39 24.91 53.12 19.89
CA THR A 39 23.88 52.58 19.01
C THR A 39 22.62 52.31 19.81
N THR A 40 21.47 52.77 19.32
CA THR A 40 20.16 52.53 19.95
C THR A 40 19.33 51.67 19.01
N VAL A 41 18.78 50.58 19.52
CA VAL A 41 17.95 49.64 18.76
C VAL A 41 16.56 49.57 19.38
N THR A 42 15.54 49.69 18.54
CA THR A 42 14.13 49.55 18.91
C THR A 42 13.54 48.35 18.18
N TYR A 43 12.90 47.46 18.92
CA TYR A 43 12.28 46.24 18.38
C TYR A 43 10.99 45.93 19.15
N THR A 44 10.20 44.98 18.64
CA THR A 44 9.00 44.46 19.31
C THR A 44 9.27 43.03 19.74
N ASP A 45 9.00 42.68 21.00
CA ASP A 45 9.13 41.30 21.48
C ASP A 45 7.93 40.42 21.09
N GLU A 46 8.04 39.12 21.35
CA GLU A 46 7.00 38.11 21.12
C GLU A 46 5.65 38.41 21.78
N ASN A 47 5.65 39.15 22.90
CA ASN A 47 4.42 39.56 23.58
C ASN A 47 3.76 40.76 22.90
N GLY A 48 4.45 41.40 21.96
CA GLY A 48 4.02 42.63 21.29
C GLY A 48 4.43 43.90 22.00
N ASP A 49 5.29 43.81 23.02
CA ASP A 49 5.81 44.96 23.75
C ASP A 49 7.02 45.55 23.02
N SER A 50 7.05 46.88 22.91
CA SER A 50 8.16 47.59 22.28
C SER A 50 9.30 47.81 23.28
N HIS A 51 10.50 47.44 22.87
CA HIS A 51 11.73 47.59 23.65
C HIS A 51 12.67 48.58 22.98
N THR A 52 13.51 49.21 23.80
CA THR A 52 14.61 50.05 23.32
C THR A 52 15.85 49.73 24.13
N VAL A 53 16.88 49.22 23.45
CA VAL A 53 18.16 48.84 24.04
C VAL A 53 19.27 49.72 23.48
N THR A 54 20.29 49.96 24.31
CA THR A 54 21.41 50.84 23.98
C THR A 54 22.73 50.15 24.21
N PHE A 55 23.65 50.38 23.28
CA PHE A 55 25.00 49.85 23.31
C PHE A 55 25.96 51.03 23.22
N THR A 56 26.96 51.08 24.10
CA THR A 56 27.91 52.21 24.20
C THR A 56 29.36 51.74 24.17
N LYS A 57 30.27 52.62 23.74
CA LYS A 57 31.71 52.36 23.84
C LYS A 57 32.22 52.71 25.24
N ASP A 58 32.97 51.80 25.86
CA ASP A 58 33.70 52.06 27.10
C ASP A 58 34.95 52.95 26.87
N ASP A 59 35.63 53.32 27.96
CA ASP A 59 36.87 54.13 27.92
C ASP A 59 38.01 53.45 27.14
N SER A 60 37.92 52.13 26.91
CA SER A 60 38.89 51.34 26.12
C SER A 60 38.49 51.23 24.64
N GLY A 61 37.34 51.79 24.25
CA GLY A 61 36.78 51.75 22.90
C GLY A 61 36.06 50.44 22.55
N ASN A 62 35.82 49.55 23.52
CA ASN A 62 35.03 48.34 23.30
C ASN A 62 33.55 48.63 23.45
N TRP A 63 32.72 47.95 22.68
CA TRP A 63 31.27 48.00 22.81
C TRP A 63 30.79 47.24 24.03
N VAL A 64 29.85 47.85 24.75
CA VAL A 64 29.21 47.34 25.96
C VAL A 64 27.71 47.44 25.78
N ASP A 65 27.02 46.39 26.21
CA ASP A 65 25.57 46.37 26.36
C ASP A 65 25.17 47.08 27.66
N ASP A 66 24.33 48.12 27.56
CA ASP A 66 23.87 48.88 28.71
C ASP A 66 22.82 48.10 29.54
N ASN A 67 22.26 47.00 29.01
CA ASN A 67 21.33 46.10 29.68
C ASN A 67 21.72 44.61 29.56
N PRO A 68 22.82 44.17 30.19
CA PRO A 68 23.36 42.82 30.04
C PRO A 68 22.51 41.70 30.65
N ASN A 69 21.31 42.00 31.15
CA ASN A 69 20.38 41.01 31.69
C ASN A 69 19.30 40.58 30.69
N ASP A 70 19.27 41.18 29.49
CA ASP A 70 18.44 40.69 28.40
C ASP A 70 19.17 39.63 27.56
N SER A 71 18.51 39.16 26.49
CA SER A 71 19.01 38.12 25.60
C SER A 71 19.80 38.68 24.40
N ILE A 72 19.91 40.00 24.28
CA ILE A 72 20.56 40.65 23.15
C ILE A 72 22.06 40.69 23.44
N THR A 73 22.87 40.55 22.39
CA THR A 73 24.32 40.50 22.55
C THR A 73 25.00 41.50 21.63
N VAL A 74 26.19 41.95 22.02
CA VAL A 74 27.06 42.78 21.20
C VAL A 74 28.46 42.20 21.18
N ASP A 75 29.08 42.11 20.00
CA ASP A 75 30.50 41.78 19.89
C ASP A 75 31.34 42.97 20.40
N PRO A 76 32.16 42.81 21.46
CA PRO A 76 32.84 43.95 22.09
C PRO A 76 33.82 44.69 21.18
N LYS A 77 34.30 44.08 20.09
CA LYS A 77 35.31 44.69 19.21
C LYS A 77 34.69 45.36 17.99
N THR A 78 33.71 44.70 17.39
CA THR A 78 33.08 45.14 16.15
C THR A 78 31.83 45.97 16.39
N GLY A 79 31.17 45.78 17.54
CA GLY A 79 29.91 46.42 17.86
C GLY A 79 28.70 45.78 17.19
N VAL A 80 28.89 44.66 16.48
CA VAL A 80 27.78 43.92 15.87
C VAL A 80 26.84 43.44 16.97
N ILE A 81 25.60 43.90 16.90
CA ILE A 81 24.52 43.55 17.83
C ILE A 81 23.69 42.43 17.21
N THR A 82 23.35 41.43 18.00
CA THR A 82 22.49 40.29 17.58
C THR A 82 21.26 40.23 18.47
N ILE A 83 20.09 40.35 17.85
CA ILE A 83 18.80 40.08 18.47
C ILE A 83 18.41 38.65 18.07
N PRO A 84 18.33 37.69 19.02
CA PRO A 84 17.95 36.32 18.70
C PRO A 84 16.47 36.24 18.30
N GLU A 85 16.13 35.22 17.51
CA GLU A 85 14.76 34.96 17.00
C GLU A 85 13.71 35.00 18.12
N ASP A 86 13.95 34.31 19.24
CA ASP A 86 13.03 34.25 20.39
C ASP A 86 12.84 35.59 21.14
N ALA A 87 13.61 36.62 20.80
CA ALA A 87 13.51 37.95 21.41
C ALA A 87 12.75 38.96 20.56
N VAL A 88 12.50 38.67 19.28
CA VAL A 88 11.93 39.63 18.33
C VAL A 88 10.81 39.02 17.52
N LYS A 89 9.67 39.70 17.55
CA LYS A 89 8.45 39.23 16.91
C LYS A 89 8.59 39.14 15.39
N ASP A 90 8.26 37.97 14.86
CA ASP A 90 8.13 37.72 13.43
C ASP A 90 7.27 38.77 12.69
N GLY A 91 7.74 39.24 11.54
CA GLY A 91 7.06 40.24 10.71
C GLY A 91 7.06 41.67 11.29
N SER A 92 7.67 41.90 12.46
CA SER A 92 7.84 43.23 13.05
C SER A 92 9.08 43.95 12.51
N ASP A 93 9.09 45.28 12.62
CA ASP A 93 10.23 46.09 12.19
C ASP A 93 11.25 46.24 13.34
N VAL A 94 12.53 46.06 13.02
CA VAL A 94 13.65 46.44 13.90
C VAL A 94 14.29 47.69 13.33
N THR A 95 14.46 48.72 14.17
CA THR A 95 15.01 50.01 13.77
C THR A 95 16.20 50.38 14.63
N ALA A 96 17.28 50.86 14.04
CA ALA A 96 18.48 51.27 14.77
C ALA A 96 18.99 52.65 14.35
N THR A 97 19.65 53.35 15.28
CA THR A 97 20.31 54.66 15.06
C THR A 97 21.68 54.72 15.73
N ASN A 98 22.62 55.44 15.13
CA ASN A 98 23.93 55.76 15.72
C ASN A 98 23.93 57.18 16.31
N THR A 99 24.66 57.41 17.41
CA THR A 99 24.90 58.72 18.03
C THR A 99 26.39 58.92 18.29
N ASP A 100 26.88 60.15 18.07
CA ASP A 100 28.28 60.52 18.26
C ASP A 100 28.60 61.03 19.68
N SER A 101 29.87 61.36 19.93
CA SER A 101 30.35 61.94 21.19
C SER A 101 29.82 63.36 21.53
N SER A 102 29.21 64.05 20.57
CA SER A 102 28.61 65.38 20.72
C SER A 102 27.08 65.35 20.85
N ASP A 103 26.51 64.15 20.99
CA ASP A 103 25.06 63.85 21.04
C ASP A 103 24.31 64.16 19.74
N ASN A 104 24.97 64.11 18.58
CA ASN A 104 24.28 64.17 17.29
C ASN A 104 23.83 62.75 16.88
N THR A 105 22.54 62.55 16.66
CA THR A 105 21.96 61.27 16.22
C THR A 105 21.76 61.25 14.71
N GLY A 106 22.29 60.20 14.08
CA GLY A 106 22.20 59.95 12.64
C GLY A 106 20.81 59.49 12.17
N PRO A 107 20.64 59.30 10.86
CA PRO A 107 19.45 58.65 10.33
C PRO A 107 19.32 57.21 10.85
N SER A 108 18.10 56.68 10.84
CA SER A 108 17.84 55.28 11.18
C SER A 108 17.95 54.37 9.98
N ASP A 109 18.21 53.09 10.25
CA ASP A 109 17.96 51.99 9.32
C ASP A 109 16.93 51.03 9.92
N THR A 110 16.15 50.38 9.06
CA THR A 110 15.02 49.53 9.45
C THR A 110 14.93 48.32 8.52
N ASP A 111 14.80 47.14 9.11
CA ASP A 111 14.45 45.92 8.39
C ASP A 111 13.28 45.19 9.09
N THR A 112 12.55 44.37 8.33
CA THR A 112 11.41 43.60 8.84
C THR A 112 11.82 42.15 9.04
N VAL A 113 11.57 41.61 10.24
CA VAL A 113 11.79 40.19 10.56
C VAL A 113 10.99 39.27 9.64
N ALA A 114 11.53 38.10 9.31
CA ALA A 114 10.83 37.07 8.54
C ALA A 114 9.41 36.80 9.10
N PRO A 115 8.42 36.49 8.25
CA PRO A 115 7.08 36.16 8.72
C PRO A 115 7.10 34.80 9.42
N ALA A 116 6.13 34.59 10.33
CA ALA A 116 5.96 33.30 10.98
C ALA A 116 5.61 32.21 9.96
N ALA A 117 5.93 30.96 10.29
CA ALA A 117 5.55 29.82 9.45
C ALA A 117 4.02 29.67 9.36
N PRO A 118 3.49 29.20 8.21
CA PRO A 118 2.10 28.75 8.12
C PRO A 118 1.88 27.49 8.95
N SER A 119 0.64 27.02 9.05
CA SER A 119 0.34 25.65 9.51
C SER A 119 -0.13 24.81 8.34
N VAL A 120 0.23 23.53 8.30
CA VAL A 120 -0.27 22.55 7.33
C VAL A 120 -0.97 21.42 8.07
N SER A 121 -2.12 21.00 7.57
CA SER A 121 -2.82 19.80 8.04
C SER A 121 -3.46 19.10 6.85
N ILE A 122 -3.04 17.87 6.55
CA ILE A 122 -3.76 16.97 5.65
C ILE A 122 -5.05 16.58 6.37
N ASN A 123 -6.17 16.65 5.65
CA ASN A 123 -7.48 16.39 6.21
C ASN A 123 -7.77 14.88 6.21
N ASP A 124 -7.01 14.12 7.02
CA ASP A 124 -7.06 12.66 7.19
C ASP A 124 -7.76 12.22 8.50
N GLY A 125 -8.52 13.12 9.12
CA GLY A 125 -9.11 12.83 10.45
C GLY A 125 -8.11 12.77 11.61
N ASN A 126 -6.82 13.10 11.37
CA ASN A 126 -5.70 12.99 12.29
C ASN A 126 -5.32 11.55 12.68
N ASP A 127 -5.58 10.59 11.79
CA ASP A 127 -5.16 9.18 11.99
C ASP A 127 -3.85 8.84 11.25
N GLY A 128 -3.30 9.77 10.48
CA GLY A 128 -2.08 9.60 9.69
C GLY A 128 -2.29 8.84 8.38
N LYS A 129 -3.55 8.59 7.98
CA LYS A 129 -3.91 7.76 6.84
C LYS A 129 -5.00 8.40 5.99
N ILE A 130 -4.75 8.55 4.70
CA ILE A 130 -5.77 8.97 3.74
C ILE A 130 -6.58 7.74 3.33
N ASN A 131 -7.78 7.60 3.90
CA ASN A 131 -8.73 6.54 3.60
C ASN A 131 -9.88 7.04 2.68
N GLN A 132 -10.77 6.14 2.27
CA GLN A 132 -11.87 6.46 1.35
C GLN A 132 -12.84 7.53 1.90
N GLY A 133 -12.95 7.65 3.23
CA GLY A 133 -13.76 8.66 3.92
C GLY A 133 -13.17 10.07 3.86
N ASP A 134 -11.85 10.18 3.68
CA ASP A 134 -11.13 11.46 3.59
C ASP A 134 -11.16 12.08 2.19
N LEU A 135 -11.57 11.28 1.19
CA LEU A 135 -11.61 11.71 -0.20
C LEU A 135 -12.86 12.52 -0.52
N ARG A 136 -12.68 13.52 -1.38
CA ARG A 136 -13.79 14.17 -2.07
C ARG A 136 -14.47 13.19 -3.03
N SER A 137 -15.67 13.53 -3.48
CA SER A 137 -16.36 12.76 -4.53
C SER A 137 -15.61 12.68 -5.86
N THR A 138 -14.59 13.52 -6.06
CA THR A 138 -13.67 13.48 -7.21
C THR A 138 -12.54 12.46 -7.03
N GLY A 139 -12.35 11.90 -5.84
CA GLY A 139 -11.23 11.02 -5.48
C GLY A 139 -10.00 11.75 -4.93
N ASP A 140 -10.04 13.09 -4.80
CA ASP A 140 -8.91 13.87 -4.30
C ASP A 140 -8.94 13.97 -2.77
N ALA A 141 -7.76 13.88 -2.15
CA ALA A 141 -7.53 14.28 -0.78
C ALA A 141 -7.35 15.80 -0.69
N THR A 142 -7.32 16.33 0.54
CA THR A 142 -7.12 17.75 0.78
C THR A 142 -6.18 18.04 1.93
N ALA A 143 -5.52 19.19 1.87
CA ALA A 143 -4.81 19.77 3.00
C ALA A 143 -5.27 21.22 3.24
N THR A 144 -5.33 21.60 4.50
CA THR A 144 -5.67 22.94 4.98
C THR A 144 -4.40 23.65 5.40
N ILE A 145 -4.17 24.83 4.82
CA ILE A 145 -3.06 25.72 5.16
C ILE A 145 -3.62 26.93 5.90
N THR A 146 -3.21 27.13 7.14
CA THR A 146 -3.53 28.35 7.89
C THR A 146 -2.39 29.35 7.75
N ILE A 147 -2.75 30.61 7.52
CA ILE A 147 -1.79 31.70 7.35
C ILE A 147 -1.71 32.47 8.67
N PRO A 148 -0.50 32.75 9.19
CA PRO A 148 -0.35 33.48 10.44
C PRO A 148 -0.73 34.96 10.24
N SER A 149 -1.14 35.61 11.32
CA SER A 149 -1.68 36.97 11.27
C SER A 149 -0.66 38.05 10.89
N ASN A 150 0.63 37.78 11.09
CA ASN A 150 1.75 38.66 10.75
C ASN A 150 2.18 38.59 9.28
N ALA A 151 1.72 37.59 8.52
CA ALA A 151 1.86 37.61 7.06
C ALA A 151 1.08 38.79 6.47
N LYS A 152 1.71 39.52 5.55
CA LYS A 152 1.22 40.76 4.95
C LYS A 152 0.54 40.47 3.62
N ASN A 153 -0.43 41.31 3.25
CA ASN A 153 -1.06 41.20 1.93
C ASN A 153 -0.01 41.47 0.84
N GLY A 154 0.07 40.57 -0.14
CA GLY A 154 1.09 40.60 -1.19
C GLY A 154 2.27 39.65 -0.96
N ASP A 155 2.43 39.09 0.24
CA ASP A 155 3.37 38.01 0.50
C ASP A 155 3.01 36.77 -0.35
N THR A 156 4.00 35.91 -0.60
CA THR A 156 3.80 34.69 -1.41
C THR A 156 3.82 33.45 -0.52
N LEU A 157 2.71 32.73 -0.48
CA LEU A 157 2.67 31.38 0.08
C LEU A 157 3.09 30.38 -1.01
N VAL A 158 4.10 29.57 -0.70
CA VAL A 158 4.57 28.47 -1.53
C VAL A 158 4.16 27.15 -0.88
N VAL A 159 3.33 26.36 -1.56
CA VAL A 159 2.88 25.04 -1.09
C VAL A 159 3.48 23.98 -2.00
N THR A 160 4.13 22.96 -1.43
CA THR A 160 4.67 21.83 -2.20
C THR A 160 3.95 20.55 -1.81
N ILE A 161 3.33 19.89 -2.78
CA ILE A 161 2.58 18.65 -2.59
C ILE A 161 3.29 17.54 -3.38
N ASN A 162 3.82 16.53 -2.68
CA ASN A 162 4.51 15.40 -3.31
C ASN A 162 5.61 15.84 -4.31
N GLY A 163 6.32 16.92 -3.98
CA GLY A 163 7.37 17.51 -4.83
C GLY A 163 6.89 18.50 -5.89
N VAL A 164 5.57 18.74 -6.03
CA VAL A 164 5.00 19.69 -6.99
C VAL A 164 4.63 21.00 -6.29
N GLN A 165 5.20 22.11 -6.76
CA GLN A 165 5.01 23.43 -6.16
C GLN A 165 3.79 24.17 -6.72
N GLN A 166 3.06 24.83 -5.84
CA GLN A 166 1.97 25.76 -6.09
C GLN A 166 2.24 27.07 -5.35
N THR A 167 1.78 28.20 -5.89
CA THR A 167 2.01 29.52 -5.30
C THR A 167 0.72 30.30 -5.19
N TYR A 168 0.57 31.04 -4.09
CA TYR A 168 -0.59 31.85 -3.78
C TYR A 168 -0.14 33.21 -3.26
N THR A 169 -0.80 34.28 -3.70
CA THR A 169 -0.61 35.60 -3.11
C THR A 169 -1.50 35.73 -1.87
N ILE A 170 -0.93 36.14 -0.75
CA ILE A 170 -1.64 36.34 0.52
C ILE A 170 -2.52 37.60 0.42
N ASP A 171 -3.77 37.46 0.83
CA ASP A 171 -4.77 38.53 0.93
C ASP A 171 -5.62 38.39 2.20
N ASP A 172 -6.49 39.35 2.48
CA ASP A 172 -7.31 39.32 3.69
C ASP A 172 -8.25 38.10 3.76
N ASN A 173 -8.70 37.59 2.61
CA ASN A 173 -9.65 36.49 2.54
C ASN A 173 -8.97 35.17 2.87
N ASN A 174 -7.85 34.86 2.22
CA ASN A 174 -7.11 33.62 2.48
C ASN A 174 -6.39 33.66 3.83
N ARG A 175 -6.02 34.83 4.34
CA ARG A 175 -5.50 34.98 5.71
C ARG A 175 -6.54 34.67 6.78
N THR A 176 -7.80 35.08 6.53
CA THR A 176 -8.90 34.81 7.46
C THR A 176 -9.39 33.37 7.40
N ASN A 177 -9.50 32.81 6.18
CA ASN A 177 -10.14 31.51 5.95
C ASN A 177 -9.17 30.33 5.76
N GLY A 178 -7.87 30.61 5.64
CA GLY A 178 -6.88 29.65 5.17
C GLY A 178 -7.01 29.35 3.67
N ILE A 179 -6.19 28.41 3.20
CA ILE A 179 -6.23 27.86 1.85
C ILE A 179 -6.42 26.35 1.94
N VAL A 180 -7.40 25.81 1.20
CA VAL A 180 -7.56 24.37 1.05
C VAL A 180 -7.05 23.95 -0.32
N VAL A 181 -6.04 23.09 -0.33
CA VAL A 181 -5.49 22.50 -1.56
C VAL A 181 -6.03 21.09 -1.75
N SER A 182 -6.26 20.70 -3.00
CA SER A 182 -6.68 19.35 -3.39
C SER A 182 -5.54 18.66 -4.13
N PHE A 183 -5.37 17.37 -3.90
CA PHE A 183 -4.39 16.55 -4.60
C PHE A 183 -4.87 15.11 -4.75
N THR A 184 -4.43 14.46 -5.83
CA THR A 184 -4.61 13.01 -5.99
C THR A 184 -3.64 12.30 -5.05
N PRO A 185 -4.14 11.42 -4.14
CA PRO A 185 -3.27 10.66 -3.26
C PRO A 185 -2.27 9.82 -4.07
N LEU A 186 -1.06 9.65 -3.54
CA LEU A 186 -0.11 8.66 -4.07
C LEU A 186 -0.69 7.24 -3.95
N PRO A 187 -0.16 6.23 -4.67
CA PRO A 187 -0.63 4.86 -4.56
C PRO A 187 -0.65 4.32 -3.10
N ASN A 188 -1.48 3.30 -2.85
CA ASN A 188 -1.64 2.68 -1.53
C ASN A 188 -0.29 2.33 -0.89
N GLY A 189 -0.15 2.63 0.41
CA GLY A 189 1.08 2.43 1.19
C GLY A 189 2.16 3.51 1.01
N GLN A 190 1.97 4.48 0.10
CA GLN A 190 2.92 5.59 -0.08
C GLN A 190 2.58 6.80 0.79
N ASN A 191 3.62 7.52 1.23
CA ASN A 191 3.47 8.70 2.08
C ASN A 191 3.27 9.97 1.26
N ASN A 192 2.16 10.66 1.47
CA ASN A 192 1.90 11.98 0.92
C ASN A 192 2.53 13.02 1.84
N ILE A 193 3.23 14.00 1.27
CA ILE A 193 3.87 15.08 2.03
C ILE A 193 3.40 16.41 1.45
N VAL A 194 2.88 17.27 2.33
CA VAL A 194 2.54 18.65 2.02
C VAL A 194 3.42 19.56 2.86
N THR A 195 4.17 20.45 2.22
CA THR A 195 4.94 21.50 2.89
C THR A 195 4.48 22.88 2.48
N ALA A 196 4.67 23.88 3.35
CA ALA A 196 4.35 25.26 3.06
C ALA A 196 5.36 26.23 3.69
N VAL A 197 5.67 27.31 2.96
CA VAL A 197 6.54 28.41 3.39
C VAL A 197 5.98 29.75 2.91
N ILE A 198 6.14 30.82 3.68
CA ILE A 198 5.75 32.18 3.30
C ILE A 198 7.01 32.97 2.92
N GLN A 199 6.97 33.65 1.79
CA GLN A 199 8.06 34.48 1.28
C GLN A 199 7.64 35.96 1.29
N SER A 200 8.46 36.80 1.92
CA SER A 200 8.26 38.26 2.00
C SER A 200 9.58 38.99 1.86
N GLY A 201 9.67 39.95 0.93
CA GLY A 201 10.87 40.81 0.79
C GLY A 201 12.17 40.08 0.41
N GLY A 202 12.14 38.81 0.03
CA GLY A 202 13.33 37.97 -0.19
C GLY A 202 13.67 37.06 0.98
N LEU A 203 13.01 37.26 2.14
CA LEU A 203 13.07 36.36 3.29
C LEU A 203 12.04 35.24 3.17
N SER A 204 12.32 34.11 3.82
CA SER A 204 11.40 32.99 3.95
C SER A 204 11.11 32.69 5.41
N SER A 205 9.85 32.32 5.71
CA SER A 205 9.53 31.70 6.99
C SER A 205 10.19 30.33 7.13
N ASP A 206 10.10 29.75 8.32
CA ASP A 206 10.28 28.31 8.49
C ASP A 206 9.29 27.50 7.63
N THR A 207 9.67 26.25 7.35
CA THR A 207 8.84 25.31 6.59
C THR A 207 7.89 24.56 7.52
N ALA A 208 6.59 24.72 7.28
CA ALA A 208 5.57 23.86 7.86
C ALA A 208 5.39 22.59 7.02
N SER A 209 5.11 21.45 7.66
CA SER A 209 4.83 20.20 6.94
C SER A 209 3.79 19.35 7.64
N ASP A 210 3.06 18.57 6.85
CA ASP A 210 2.29 17.43 7.31
C ASP A 210 2.43 16.26 6.34
N SER A 211 2.20 15.04 6.83
CA SER A 211 2.28 13.82 6.03
C SER A 211 1.30 12.73 6.44
N SER A 212 0.72 12.06 5.44
CA SER A 212 -0.24 10.97 5.64
C SER A 212 -0.03 9.87 4.60
N VAL A 213 -0.12 8.62 5.03
CA VAL A 213 0.01 7.45 4.15
C VAL A 213 -1.30 7.18 3.43
N THR A 214 -1.25 6.92 2.12
CA THR A 214 -2.45 6.48 1.40
C THR A 214 -2.88 5.08 1.86
N GLU A 215 -4.13 4.93 2.32
CA GLU A 215 -4.74 3.66 2.68
C GLU A 215 -6.16 3.56 2.10
N LEU A 216 -6.25 3.61 0.77
CA LEU A 216 -7.52 3.51 0.04
C LEU A 216 -7.99 2.06 -0.13
N SER A 217 -7.07 1.11 0.01
CA SER A 217 -7.34 -0.32 0.07
C SER A 217 -6.56 -0.94 1.23
N ASN A 218 -7.13 -1.97 1.87
CA ASN A 218 -6.43 -2.74 2.90
C ASN A 218 -5.08 -3.24 2.32
N PRO A 219 -3.94 -3.11 3.02
CA PRO A 219 -2.63 -3.54 2.52
C PRO A 219 -2.42 -5.07 2.42
N GLY A 220 -3.50 -5.85 2.32
CA GLY A 220 -3.49 -7.30 2.47
C GLY A 220 -3.76 -7.71 3.93
N LEU A 221 -4.74 -8.56 4.12
CA LEU A 221 -5.29 -9.02 5.39
C LEU A 221 -4.78 -10.42 5.70
N SER A 222 -3.95 -10.57 6.73
CA SER A 222 -3.53 -11.89 7.22
C SER A 222 -4.29 -12.27 8.49
N ILE A 223 -5.25 -13.19 8.38
CA ILE A 223 -6.07 -13.69 9.50
C ILE A 223 -5.76 -15.15 9.81
N THR A 224 -5.68 -15.51 11.09
CA THR A 224 -5.66 -16.90 11.56
C THR A 224 -6.85 -17.19 12.46
N VAL A 225 -7.59 -18.25 12.16
CA VAL A 225 -8.75 -18.74 12.92
C VAL A 225 -8.60 -20.21 13.30
N THR A 226 -9.33 -20.65 14.33
CA THR A 226 -9.34 -22.07 14.70
C THR A 226 -10.23 -22.92 13.80
N ASN A 227 -11.49 -22.54 13.63
CA ASN A 227 -12.45 -23.19 12.74
C ASN A 227 -13.30 -22.11 12.06
N ILE A 228 -13.98 -22.49 10.98
CA ILE A 228 -15.07 -21.70 10.39
C ILE A 228 -16.33 -22.55 10.41
N VAL A 229 -17.37 -22.06 11.11
CA VAL A 229 -18.66 -22.75 11.25
C VAL A 229 -19.83 -21.78 11.20
N GLY A 230 -20.64 -21.86 10.14
CA GLY A 230 -21.82 -21.02 9.92
C GLY A 230 -21.52 -19.54 9.72
N VAL A 231 -20.37 -19.20 9.11
CA VAL A 231 -19.90 -17.81 8.98
C VAL A 231 -20.04 -17.30 7.54
N ASN A 232 -20.45 -16.04 7.38
CA ASN A 232 -20.40 -15.33 6.11
C ASN A 232 -19.31 -14.24 6.18
N LEU A 233 -18.12 -14.54 5.64
CA LEU A 233 -17.00 -13.62 5.44
C LEU A 233 -17.15 -13.01 4.04
N ASN A 234 -17.89 -11.91 3.92
CA ASN A 234 -18.12 -11.24 2.63
C ASN A 234 -17.45 -9.86 2.59
N LEU A 235 -16.97 -9.51 1.39
CA LEU A 235 -16.41 -8.22 1.01
C LEU A 235 -17.24 -7.01 1.40
N SER A 236 -18.52 -7.08 1.78
CA SER A 236 -19.40 -5.93 2.07
C SER A 236 -19.67 -5.68 3.56
N THR A 237 -19.54 -6.70 4.42
CA THR A 237 -19.91 -6.61 5.85
C THR A 237 -18.81 -7.02 6.82
N GLY A 238 -17.68 -7.55 6.33
CA GLY A 238 -16.66 -8.17 7.18
C GLY A 238 -17.27 -9.26 8.06
N ILE A 239 -16.67 -9.49 9.24
CA ILE A 239 -17.19 -10.43 10.25
C ILE A 239 -18.27 -9.72 11.09
N LYS A 240 -19.47 -10.31 11.22
CA LYS A 240 -20.49 -9.76 12.13
C LYS A 240 -20.00 -9.81 13.57
N THR A 241 -20.15 -8.69 14.30
CA THR A 241 -19.67 -8.57 15.69
C THR A 241 -20.29 -9.57 16.66
N SER A 242 -21.50 -10.05 16.37
CA SER A 242 -22.19 -11.09 17.15
C SER A 242 -21.56 -12.48 17.04
N GLU A 243 -20.62 -12.70 16.10
CA GLU A 243 -20.04 -14.01 15.79
C GLU A 243 -18.61 -14.19 16.35
N TYR A 244 -18.02 -13.14 16.94
CA TYR A 244 -16.65 -13.12 17.50
C TYR A 244 -16.40 -14.10 18.67
N GLY A 245 -17.45 -14.67 19.28
CA GLY A 245 -17.34 -15.36 20.57
C GLY A 245 -17.80 -16.82 20.64
N THR A 246 -18.25 -17.45 19.56
CA THR A 246 -18.79 -18.83 19.66
C THR A 246 -18.21 -19.85 18.70
N HIS A 247 -17.62 -19.44 17.56
CA HIS A 247 -17.16 -20.38 16.53
C HIS A 247 -15.86 -19.97 15.83
N ILE A 248 -15.42 -18.71 15.99
CA ILE A 248 -14.13 -18.21 15.52
C ILE A 248 -13.19 -18.16 16.73
N GLY A 249 -12.35 -19.17 16.91
CA GLY A 249 -11.36 -19.18 18.00
C GLY A 249 -10.31 -18.09 17.78
N SER A 250 -10.35 -17.05 18.63
CA SER A 250 -9.31 -16.02 18.83
C SER A 250 -8.87 -15.25 17.58
N VAL A 251 -9.75 -14.43 17.02
CA VAL A 251 -9.29 -13.24 16.29
C VAL A 251 -9.57 -12.03 17.16
N ASP A 252 -8.51 -11.45 17.73
CA ASP A 252 -8.60 -10.13 18.35
C ASP A 252 -8.52 -9.08 17.24
N LEU A 253 -9.70 -8.65 16.77
CA LEU A 253 -9.85 -7.59 15.75
C LEU A 253 -10.24 -6.25 16.40
N SER A 254 -10.03 -6.11 17.72
CA SER A 254 -10.52 -4.99 18.52
C SER A 254 -9.71 -3.68 18.38
N THR A 255 -8.74 -3.60 17.47
CA THR A 255 -7.94 -2.38 17.27
C THR A 255 -8.40 -1.52 16.10
N ASP A 256 -9.45 -1.89 15.36
CA ASP A 256 -10.03 -1.03 14.32
C ASP A 256 -11.57 -1.08 14.36
N GLU A 257 -12.17 -0.08 14.99
CA GLU A 257 -13.63 0.06 15.11
C GLU A 257 -14.25 0.81 13.92
N SER A 258 -13.49 1.18 12.87
CA SER A 258 -14.02 2.01 11.79
C SER A 258 -14.70 1.19 10.67
N LEU A 259 -14.19 0.01 10.34
CA LEU A 259 -14.77 -0.96 9.40
C LEU A 259 -14.29 -2.36 9.82
N ALA A 260 -15.20 -3.35 9.90
CA ALA A 260 -14.78 -4.73 10.12
C ALA A 260 -13.69 -5.10 9.09
N PRO A 261 -12.62 -5.82 9.47
CA PRO A 261 -11.58 -6.23 8.53
C PRO A 261 -12.23 -7.02 7.40
N ARG A 262 -12.00 -6.54 6.18
CA ARG A 262 -12.55 -7.08 4.93
C ARG A 262 -11.38 -7.48 4.07
N PHE A 263 -11.49 -8.67 3.49
CA PHE A 263 -10.72 -9.02 2.30
C PHE A 263 -10.95 -7.96 1.23
N SER A 264 -9.98 -7.78 0.33
CA SER A 264 -9.89 -6.60 -0.53
C SER A 264 -9.37 -6.97 -1.92
N GLU A 265 -8.93 -5.98 -2.68
CA GLU A 265 -8.25 -6.21 -3.97
C GLU A 265 -6.73 -6.43 -3.80
N ALA A 266 -6.25 -6.51 -2.56
CA ALA A 266 -4.87 -6.77 -2.22
C ALA A 266 -4.68 -8.22 -1.77
N ASP A 267 -3.46 -8.72 -1.88
CA ASP A 267 -3.08 -10.08 -1.50
C ASP A 267 -3.41 -10.37 -0.03
N ASP A 268 -4.43 -11.20 0.20
CA ASP A 268 -4.92 -11.56 1.52
C ASP A 268 -4.52 -13.01 1.89
N THR A 269 -4.46 -13.30 3.19
CA THR A 269 -4.19 -14.65 3.69
C THR A 269 -5.19 -15.06 4.77
N LEU A 270 -5.88 -16.17 4.56
CA LEU A 270 -6.73 -16.82 5.56
C LEU A 270 -6.14 -18.16 5.99
N THR A 271 -5.78 -18.28 7.28
CA THR A 271 -5.35 -19.54 7.87
C THR A 271 -6.39 -20.10 8.83
N VAL A 272 -7.01 -21.22 8.49
CA VAL A 272 -7.90 -22.01 9.33
C VAL A 272 -7.12 -23.19 9.90
N THR A 273 -6.74 -23.13 11.17
CA THR A 273 -5.85 -24.16 11.76
C THR A 273 -6.50 -25.55 11.92
N LYS A 274 -7.84 -25.63 11.84
CA LYS A 274 -8.59 -26.90 11.81
C LYS A 274 -9.56 -26.92 10.62
N ASN A 275 -10.87 -26.93 10.86
CA ASN A 275 -11.85 -27.27 9.83
C ASN A 275 -12.70 -26.07 9.39
N MET A 276 -13.14 -26.10 8.13
CA MET A 276 -14.24 -25.29 7.62
C MET A 276 -15.44 -26.22 7.40
N SER A 277 -16.49 -26.10 8.21
CA SER A 277 -17.63 -27.02 8.20
C SER A 277 -18.92 -26.33 8.65
N GLY A 278 -20.09 -26.95 8.49
CA GLY A 278 -21.38 -26.36 8.81
C GLY A 278 -22.16 -25.84 7.60
N ASN A 279 -23.37 -25.35 7.87
CA ASN A 279 -24.29 -24.91 6.83
C ASN A 279 -24.03 -23.45 6.44
N LEU A 280 -23.86 -23.19 5.14
CA LEU A 280 -23.79 -21.86 4.53
C LEU A 280 -22.55 -21.03 4.94
N ASN A 281 -21.38 -21.67 5.01
CA ASN A 281 -20.14 -20.89 5.06
C ASN A 281 -19.94 -20.20 3.70
N PHE A 282 -19.68 -18.90 3.73
CA PHE A 282 -19.30 -18.15 2.54
C PHE A 282 -18.04 -17.35 2.87
N VAL A 283 -17.00 -17.51 2.06
CA VAL A 283 -15.75 -16.77 2.16
C VAL A 283 -15.47 -16.15 0.81
N ASP A 284 -15.23 -14.85 0.79
CA ASP A 284 -14.89 -14.08 -0.39
C ASP A 284 -13.57 -13.37 -0.12
N MET A 285 -12.51 -13.87 -0.74
CA MET A 285 -11.13 -13.39 -0.57
C MET A 285 -10.86 -12.15 -1.42
N GLY A 286 -11.79 -11.71 -2.28
CA GLY A 286 -11.64 -10.46 -3.02
C GLY A 286 -10.93 -10.62 -4.35
N ALA A 287 -9.93 -9.81 -4.62
CA ALA A 287 -9.00 -9.97 -5.74
C ALA A 287 -7.57 -9.87 -5.18
N GLY A 288 -6.55 -9.93 -6.04
CA GLY A 288 -5.16 -10.05 -5.60
C GLY A 288 -4.76 -11.52 -5.46
N ASP A 289 -3.49 -11.77 -5.20
CA ASP A 289 -2.92 -13.12 -5.11
C ASP A 289 -3.17 -13.67 -3.69
N ASN A 290 -4.31 -14.33 -3.49
CA ASN A 290 -4.78 -14.68 -2.15
C ASN A 290 -4.37 -16.09 -1.72
N VAL A 291 -4.20 -16.30 -0.41
CA VAL A 291 -3.81 -17.59 0.17
C VAL A 291 -4.84 -18.10 1.16
N LEU A 292 -5.32 -19.33 0.97
CA LEU A 292 -6.12 -20.07 1.95
C LEU A 292 -5.37 -21.30 2.44
N ASN A 293 -5.15 -21.37 3.76
CA ASN A 293 -4.60 -22.55 4.42
C ASN A 293 -5.65 -23.18 5.35
N VAL A 294 -5.96 -24.47 5.16
CA VAL A 294 -6.88 -25.25 6.02
C VAL A 294 -6.13 -26.46 6.58
N GLY A 295 -5.86 -26.43 7.89
CA GLY A 295 -5.13 -27.50 8.59
C GLY A 295 -5.93 -28.80 8.77
N GLY A 296 -7.22 -28.79 8.47
CA GLY A 296 -8.14 -29.93 8.50
C GLY A 296 -8.91 -30.05 7.19
N TYR A 297 -10.22 -30.27 7.26
CA TYR A 297 -11.07 -30.46 6.09
C TYR A 297 -11.99 -29.28 5.80
N VAL A 298 -12.46 -29.19 4.55
CA VAL A 298 -13.57 -28.33 4.11
C VAL A 298 -14.77 -29.23 3.81
N SER A 299 -15.94 -28.99 4.40
CA SER A 299 -17.10 -29.88 4.23
C SER A 299 -18.45 -29.16 4.35
N ASP A 300 -19.52 -29.95 4.34
CA ASP A 300 -20.93 -29.56 4.45
C ASP A 300 -21.38 -28.64 3.32
N THR A 301 -21.58 -27.34 3.56
CA THR A 301 -21.94 -26.38 2.51
C THR A 301 -21.09 -25.13 2.71
N THR A 302 -19.86 -25.19 2.19
CA THR A 302 -18.89 -24.11 2.26
C THR A 302 -18.58 -23.60 0.85
N GLN A 303 -18.80 -22.31 0.61
CA GLN A 303 -18.44 -21.63 -0.63
C GLN A 303 -17.26 -20.70 -0.36
N ILE A 304 -16.24 -20.76 -1.22
CA ILE A 304 -15.04 -19.95 -1.15
C ILE A 304 -14.79 -19.37 -2.54
N ASN A 305 -14.62 -18.06 -2.64
CA ASN A 305 -14.34 -17.34 -3.89
C ASN A 305 -13.04 -16.54 -3.73
N PHE A 306 -12.18 -16.54 -4.75
CA PHE A 306 -10.91 -15.82 -4.73
C PHE A 306 -10.78 -14.66 -5.72
N GLY A 307 -11.57 -14.67 -6.80
CA GLY A 307 -11.72 -13.51 -7.68
C GLY A 307 -10.66 -13.47 -8.77
N ASN A 308 -9.95 -12.34 -8.92
CA ASN A 308 -8.85 -12.24 -9.87
C ASN A 308 -7.52 -12.26 -9.11
N GLY A 309 -6.49 -12.88 -9.65
CA GLY A 309 -5.18 -13.01 -9.03
C GLY A 309 -4.68 -14.44 -9.11
N ALA A 310 -3.39 -14.69 -8.90
CA ALA A 310 -2.85 -16.04 -8.83
C ALA A 310 -3.03 -16.58 -7.40
N ASP A 311 -4.08 -17.35 -7.19
CA ASP A 311 -4.51 -17.77 -5.86
C ASP A 311 -3.91 -19.12 -5.42
N GLU A 312 -3.68 -19.27 -4.11
CA GLU A 312 -3.13 -20.50 -3.52
C GLU A 312 -4.07 -21.09 -2.46
N VAL A 313 -4.46 -22.35 -2.62
CA VAL A 313 -5.35 -23.08 -1.69
C VAL A 313 -4.68 -24.36 -1.19
N ASN A 314 -4.42 -24.44 0.10
CA ASN A 314 -3.82 -25.60 0.76
C ASN A 314 -4.78 -26.21 1.78
N ILE A 315 -5.13 -27.50 1.58
CA ILE A 315 -6.08 -28.22 2.44
C ILE A 315 -5.45 -29.56 2.87
N ALA A 316 -5.11 -29.67 4.15
CA ALA A 316 -4.47 -30.88 4.71
C ALA A 316 -5.42 -32.08 4.82
N GLY A 317 -6.73 -31.84 4.79
CA GLY A 317 -7.78 -32.86 4.84
C GLY A 317 -8.44 -33.10 3.49
N TYR A 318 -9.72 -33.45 3.51
CA TYR A 318 -10.54 -33.62 2.32
C TYR A 318 -11.38 -32.36 2.04
N VAL A 319 -11.87 -32.24 0.81
CA VAL A 319 -12.96 -31.32 0.46
C VAL A 319 -14.23 -32.14 0.22
N GLY A 320 -15.30 -31.82 0.94
CA GLY A 320 -16.48 -32.67 1.09
C GLY A 320 -17.81 -31.94 1.02
N GLY A 321 -18.90 -32.69 1.23
CA GLY A 321 -20.25 -32.13 1.26
C GLY A 321 -20.70 -31.63 -0.11
N SER A 322 -21.27 -30.43 -0.17
CA SER A 322 -21.58 -29.67 -1.39
C SER A 322 -20.73 -28.41 -1.48
N SER A 323 -19.52 -28.45 -0.93
CA SER A 323 -18.62 -27.29 -0.88
C SER A 323 -18.14 -26.91 -2.27
N VAL A 324 -17.91 -25.61 -2.50
CA VAL A 324 -17.48 -25.07 -3.78
C VAL A 324 -16.29 -24.14 -3.54
N ILE A 325 -15.20 -24.37 -4.27
CA ILE A 325 -14.05 -23.48 -4.33
C ILE A 325 -14.01 -22.91 -5.75
N ASN A 326 -14.11 -21.58 -5.87
CA ASN A 326 -13.98 -20.85 -7.13
C ASN A 326 -12.71 -20.01 -7.02
N LEU A 327 -11.72 -20.29 -7.86
CA LEU A 327 -10.45 -19.57 -7.84
C LEU A 327 -10.62 -18.26 -8.64
N GLY A 328 -10.84 -18.36 -9.95
CA GLY A 328 -11.34 -17.27 -10.78
C GLY A 328 -10.42 -16.98 -11.96
N ASP A 329 -10.00 -15.73 -12.14
CA ASP A 329 -9.05 -15.39 -13.21
C ASP A 329 -7.63 -15.34 -12.64
N GLY A 330 -6.69 -16.12 -13.17
CA GLY A 330 -5.32 -16.20 -12.67
C GLY A 330 -4.70 -17.57 -12.93
N ASN A 331 -3.39 -17.72 -12.66
CA ASN A 331 -2.79 -19.06 -12.69
C ASN A 331 -2.82 -19.61 -11.26
N ASP A 332 -3.84 -20.39 -10.95
CA ASP A 332 -4.17 -20.74 -9.59
C ASP A 332 -3.57 -22.09 -9.19
N THR A 333 -3.31 -22.27 -7.90
CA THR A 333 -2.82 -23.52 -7.33
C THR A 333 -3.72 -24.00 -6.20
N ILE A 334 -4.20 -25.23 -6.30
CA ILE A 334 -4.92 -25.91 -5.22
C ILE A 334 -4.29 -27.25 -4.90
N SER A 335 -4.02 -27.48 -3.61
CA SER A 335 -3.48 -28.71 -3.07
C SER A 335 -4.40 -29.26 -1.97
N ILE A 336 -4.96 -30.44 -2.21
CA ILE A 336 -5.80 -31.16 -1.25
C ILE A 336 -5.09 -32.46 -0.90
N GLU A 337 -4.56 -32.61 0.31
CA GLU A 337 -3.85 -33.84 0.71
C GLU A 337 -4.80 -35.06 0.82
N GLY A 338 -6.09 -34.79 1.11
CA GLY A 338 -7.15 -35.79 1.16
C GLY A 338 -7.87 -35.99 -0.18
N ALA A 339 -9.14 -36.38 -0.10
CA ALA A 339 -9.98 -36.68 -1.26
C ALA A 339 -10.92 -35.50 -1.60
N LEU A 340 -11.42 -35.46 -2.84
CA LEU A 340 -12.56 -34.63 -3.25
C LEU A 340 -13.84 -35.48 -3.21
N GLN A 341 -14.58 -35.37 -2.11
CA GLN A 341 -15.70 -36.26 -1.81
C GLN A 341 -17.06 -35.55 -1.73
N GLY A 342 -18.14 -36.32 -1.74
CA GLY A 342 -19.49 -35.75 -1.82
C GLY A 342 -19.72 -35.05 -3.14
N SER A 343 -20.58 -34.04 -3.17
CA SER A 343 -20.85 -33.18 -4.33
C SER A 343 -19.97 -31.93 -4.37
N ALA A 344 -18.76 -32.01 -3.79
CA ALA A 344 -17.82 -30.88 -3.76
C ALA A 344 -17.34 -30.52 -5.18
N ARG A 345 -17.09 -29.23 -5.41
CA ARG A 345 -16.67 -28.69 -6.70
C ARG A 345 -15.44 -27.80 -6.56
N ILE A 346 -14.51 -27.96 -7.49
CA ILE A 346 -13.40 -27.02 -7.72
C ILE A 346 -13.62 -26.44 -9.10
N ASN A 347 -13.66 -25.11 -9.19
CA ASN A 347 -13.69 -24.37 -10.44
C ASN A 347 -12.45 -23.48 -10.44
N ALA A 348 -11.48 -23.78 -11.30
CA ALA A 348 -10.22 -23.05 -11.34
C ALA A 348 -10.40 -21.74 -12.11
N GLY A 349 -10.88 -21.78 -13.34
CA GLY A 349 -11.46 -20.59 -13.99
C GLY A 349 -10.70 -20.22 -15.24
N ALA A 350 -10.07 -19.07 -15.31
CA ALA A 350 -9.29 -18.67 -16.49
C ALA A 350 -7.82 -18.50 -16.14
N GLY A 351 -6.93 -19.14 -16.89
CA GLY A 351 -5.50 -19.16 -16.66
C GLY A 351 -4.97 -20.59 -16.74
N ASN A 352 -3.70 -20.79 -16.42
CA ASN A 352 -3.10 -22.12 -16.41
C ASN A 352 -3.02 -22.63 -14.98
N ASP A 353 -3.98 -23.47 -14.61
CA ASP A 353 -4.21 -23.85 -13.23
C ASP A 353 -3.56 -25.19 -12.86
N SER A 354 -3.19 -25.33 -11.59
CA SER A 354 -2.55 -26.52 -11.03
C SER A 354 -3.36 -27.09 -9.87
N ILE A 355 -3.98 -28.24 -10.09
CA ILE A 355 -4.89 -28.89 -9.16
C ILE A 355 -4.26 -30.19 -8.68
N THR A 356 -3.96 -30.32 -7.39
CA THR A 356 -3.35 -31.52 -6.79
C THR A 356 -4.31 -32.18 -5.81
N ILE A 357 -4.58 -33.47 -6.03
CA ILE A 357 -5.43 -34.31 -5.16
C ILE A 357 -4.61 -35.48 -4.62
N GLY A 358 -4.53 -35.57 -3.29
CA GLY A 358 -3.74 -36.56 -2.58
C GLY A 358 -4.39 -37.94 -2.53
N GLN A 359 -5.66 -38.06 -2.13
CA GLN A 359 -6.33 -39.37 -2.01
C GLN A 359 -7.26 -39.71 -3.19
N HIS A 360 -7.44 -41.02 -3.40
CA HIS A 360 -8.00 -41.68 -4.61
C HIS A 360 -9.41 -41.35 -5.07
N ALA A 361 -10.10 -40.40 -4.45
CA ALA A 361 -11.50 -40.17 -4.79
C ALA A 361 -11.74 -38.70 -5.15
N VAL A 362 -11.93 -38.45 -6.44
CA VAL A 362 -13.10 -37.67 -6.85
C VAL A 362 -14.27 -38.64 -6.74
N THR A 363 -14.97 -38.66 -5.60
CA THR A 363 -16.11 -39.59 -5.42
C THR A 363 -17.16 -39.36 -6.52
N ALA A 364 -18.06 -40.30 -6.75
CA ALA A 364 -19.01 -40.29 -7.88
C ALA A 364 -19.81 -38.98 -8.11
N THR A 365 -19.87 -38.09 -7.11
CA THR A 365 -20.59 -36.82 -7.17
C THR A 365 -19.71 -35.56 -7.18
N GLY A 366 -18.40 -35.66 -6.90
CA GLY A 366 -17.50 -34.50 -6.90
C GLY A 366 -17.13 -34.11 -8.33
N SER A 367 -16.74 -32.85 -8.56
CA SER A 367 -16.30 -32.39 -9.88
C SER A 367 -15.15 -31.39 -9.82
N ILE A 368 -14.36 -31.37 -10.89
CA ILE A 368 -13.28 -30.43 -11.11
C ILE A 368 -13.50 -29.81 -12.49
N ASP A 369 -13.40 -28.50 -12.59
CA ASP A 369 -13.40 -27.76 -13.83
C ASP A 369 -12.15 -26.88 -13.87
N GLY A 370 -11.18 -27.19 -14.74
CA GLY A 370 -10.00 -26.34 -14.94
C GLY A 370 -10.38 -25.03 -15.63
N GLY A 371 -11.34 -25.09 -16.54
CA GLY A 371 -11.88 -23.91 -17.22
C GLY A 371 -11.10 -23.58 -18.49
N ALA A 372 -10.52 -22.38 -18.55
CA ALA A 372 -9.92 -21.82 -19.75
C ALA A 372 -8.42 -21.60 -19.57
N GLY A 373 -7.62 -22.45 -20.20
CA GLY A 373 -6.19 -22.26 -20.33
C GLY A 373 -5.52 -23.61 -20.55
N TYR A 374 -4.36 -23.82 -19.93
CA TYR A 374 -3.72 -25.12 -19.89
C TYR A 374 -3.67 -25.60 -18.43
N ASP A 375 -4.59 -26.49 -18.09
CA ASP A 375 -4.85 -26.89 -16.71
C ASP A 375 -4.30 -28.29 -16.42
N VAL A 376 -3.68 -28.45 -15.25
CA VAL A 376 -3.00 -29.68 -14.83
C VAL A 376 -3.68 -30.25 -13.59
N LEU A 377 -4.14 -31.49 -13.69
CA LEU A 377 -4.65 -32.27 -12.56
C LEU A 377 -3.64 -33.35 -12.14
N THR A 378 -3.07 -33.20 -10.95
CA THR A 378 -2.07 -34.11 -10.39
C THR A 378 -2.67 -35.02 -9.32
N PHE A 379 -2.41 -36.33 -9.42
CA PHE A 379 -2.74 -37.31 -8.40
C PHE A 379 -1.47 -37.83 -7.72
N THR A 380 -1.31 -37.64 -6.40
CA THR A 380 -0.03 -37.93 -5.72
C THR A 380 0.03 -39.25 -4.93
N GLN A 381 -1.08 -39.98 -4.75
CA GLN A 381 -1.06 -41.31 -4.10
C GLN A 381 -1.48 -42.46 -5.04
N ASP A 382 -1.01 -43.69 -4.76
CA ASP A 382 -1.21 -44.93 -5.53
C ASP A 382 -2.65 -45.49 -5.52
N PHE A 383 -3.31 -45.64 -6.67
CA PHE A 383 -4.70 -46.16 -6.72
C PHE A 383 -4.85 -47.57 -6.10
N THR A 384 -5.41 -47.65 -4.88
CA THR A 384 -5.42 -48.89 -4.07
C THR A 384 -6.51 -49.91 -4.44
N THR A 385 -7.50 -49.55 -5.26
CA THR A 385 -8.54 -50.48 -5.74
C THR A 385 -8.89 -50.25 -7.21
N SER A 386 -9.12 -51.35 -7.95
CA SER A 386 -9.38 -51.38 -9.40
C SER A 386 -10.72 -50.76 -9.84
N THR A 387 -11.53 -50.17 -8.96
CA THR A 387 -12.92 -49.81 -9.29
C THR A 387 -13.29 -48.34 -9.26
N ASN A 388 -12.43 -47.38 -8.92
CA ASN A 388 -12.86 -45.96 -8.87
C ASN A 388 -11.76 -44.98 -9.28
N VAL A 389 -10.93 -45.33 -10.25
CA VAL A 389 -9.94 -44.37 -10.73
C VAL A 389 -10.62 -43.42 -11.70
N GLY A 390 -10.84 -42.19 -11.23
CA GLY A 390 -11.21 -41.04 -12.04
C GLY A 390 -12.47 -41.26 -12.86
N ASN A 391 -13.64 -40.92 -12.31
CA ASN A 391 -14.76 -40.62 -13.20
C ASN A 391 -14.42 -39.34 -13.97
N LEU A 392 -13.61 -39.46 -15.02
CA LEU A 392 -13.21 -38.35 -15.89
C LEU A 392 -14.41 -37.64 -16.52
N GLN A 393 -15.63 -38.20 -16.41
CA GLN A 393 -16.89 -37.52 -16.74
C GLN A 393 -17.21 -36.36 -15.79
N LYS A 394 -16.45 -36.21 -14.70
CA LYS A 394 -16.59 -35.15 -13.69
C LYS A 394 -15.40 -34.21 -13.65
N ILE A 395 -14.47 -34.40 -14.57
CA ILE A 395 -13.34 -33.51 -14.77
C ILE A 395 -13.59 -32.88 -16.14
N SER A 396 -13.54 -31.56 -16.20
CA SER A 396 -13.68 -30.76 -17.42
C SER A 396 -12.59 -29.69 -17.47
N GLY A 397 -12.34 -29.16 -18.68
CA GLY A 397 -11.32 -28.13 -18.89
C GLY A 397 -9.94 -28.49 -18.37
N VAL A 398 -9.53 -29.76 -18.42
CA VAL A 398 -8.18 -30.19 -18.04
C VAL A 398 -7.44 -30.68 -19.28
N GLU A 399 -6.22 -30.17 -19.49
CA GLU A 399 -5.35 -30.55 -20.59
C GLU A 399 -4.33 -31.61 -20.19
N GLU A 400 -4.01 -31.72 -18.89
CA GLU A 400 -3.05 -32.71 -18.39
C GLU A 400 -3.53 -33.43 -17.14
N ILE A 401 -3.36 -34.74 -17.14
CA ILE A 401 -3.45 -35.56 -15.92
C ILE A 401 -2.06 -36.10 -15.61
N ALA A 402 -1.52 -35.69 -14.47
CA ALA A 402 -0.23 -36.15 -13.98
C ALA A 402 -0.39 -37.25 -12.94
N LEU A 403 0.17 -38.43 -13.24
CA LEU A 403 0.26 -39.57 -12.35
C LEU A 403 1.57 -39.48 -11.56
N ALA A 404 1.51 -38.86 -10.38
CA ALA A 404 2.68 -38.59 -9.53
C ALA A 404 2.81 -39.55 -8.33
N GLY A 405 2.05 -40.65 -8.34
CA GLY A 405 2.18 -41.77 -7.38
C GLY A 405 3.24 -42.78 -7.84
N ASN A 406 3.31 -43.94 -7.16
CA ASN A 406 4.30 -44.99 -7.46
C ASN A 406 3.77 -46.12 -8.35
N ASN A 407 2.45 -46.37 -8.37
CA ASN A 407 1.82 -47.49 -9.10
C ASN A 407 0.37 -47.15 -9.46
N GLN A 408 0.16 -46.15 -10.29
CA GLN A 408 -1.17 -45.65 -10.59
C GLN A 408 -1.76 -46.33 -11.84
N VAL A 409 -3.03 -46.74 -11.76
CA VAL A 409 -3.81 -47.26 -12.89
C VAL A 409 -4.97 -46.32 -13.21
N LEU A 410 -4.82 -45.44 -14.21
CA LEU A 410 -5.91 -44.59 -14.69
C LEU A 410 -6.87 -45.41 -15.56
N LEU A 411 -8.14 -45.51 -15.15
CA LEU A 411 -9.14 -46.32 -15.84
C LEU A 411 -10.14 -45.45 -16.63
N GLY A 412 -10.59 -45.98 -17.77
CA GLY A 412 -11.74 -45.43 -18.47
C GLY A 412 -11.49 -44.06 -19.08
N VAL A 413 -10.31 -43.87 -19.69
CA VAL A 413 -10.07 -42.73 -20.58
C VAL A 413 -10.84 -43.00 -21.87
N THR A 414 -11.98 -42.33 -22.02
CA THR A 414 -12.93 -42.52 -23.13
C THR A 414 -13.08 -41.26 -23.98
N TYR A 415 -13.66 -41.42 -25.17
CA TYR A 415 -14.05 -40.36 -26.07
C TYR A 415 -14.94 -39.31 -25.39
N ASP A 416 -15.91 -39.76 -24.59
CA ASP A 416 -16.80 -38.88 -23.86
C ASP A 416 -16.01 -37.97 -22.89
N ASN A 417 -14.89 -38.44 -22.32
CA ASN A 417 -14.06 -37.61 -21.47
C ASN A 417 -13.38 -36.47 -22.24
N LEU A 418 -12.99 -36.70 -23.50
CA LEU A 418 -12.35 -35.69 -24.35
C LEU A 418 -13.35 -34.63 -24.86
N ILE A 419 -14.65 -34.92 -24.85
CA ILE A 419 -15.68 -33.93 -25.16
C ILE A 419 -15.75 -32.86 -24.05
N TYR A 420 -15.63 -33.28 -22.79
CA TYR A 420 -15.81 -32.40 -21.62
C TYR A 420 -14.53 -31.77 -21.11
N ASN A 421 -13.36 -32.37 -21.38
CA ASN A 421 -12.06 -31.83 -20.96
C ASN A 421 -11.52 -30.88 -22.01
N SER A 422 -10.65 -31.41 -22.83
CA SER A 422 -9.92 -30.72 -23.87
C SER A 422 -9.89 -31.65 -25.07
N LYS A 423 -9.95 -31.09 -26.27
CA LYS A 423 -9.84 -31.88 -27.52
C LYS A 423 -8.52 -32.68 -27.57
N SER A 424 -7.59 -32.43 -26.67
CA SER A 424 -6.30 -33.09 -26.56
C SER A 424 -5.91 -33.23 -25.10
N LEU A 425 -5.89 -34.46 -24.59
CA LEU A 425 -5.53 -34.77 -23.20
C LEU A 425 -4.13 -35.36 -23.13
N TYR A 426 -3.26 -34.80 -22.29
CA TYR A 426 -1.98 -35.36 -21.92
C TYR A 426 -2.12 -36.20 -20.64
N ILE A 427 -1.41 -37.32 -20.60
CA ILE A 427 -1.30 -38.17 -19.42
C ILE A 427 0.18 -38.42 -19.18
N SER A 428 0.73 -37.82 -18.12
CA SER A 428 2.12 -37.96 -17.68
C SER A 428 2.22 -38.93 -16.50
N GLY A 429 3.36 -39.60 -16.34
CA GLY A 429 3.58 -40.64 -15.32
C GLY A 429 4.85 -41.42 -15.60
N ASP A 430 5.10 -42.48 -14.83
CA ASP A 430 6.30 -43.31 -14.95
C ASP A 430 6.01 -44.75 -15.44
N SER A 431 7.07 -45.56 -15.55
CA SER A 431 6.99 -46.93 -16.07
C SER A 431 6.17 -47.92 -15.23
N ASN A 432 5.83 -47.57 -14.00
CA ASN A 432 4.98 -48.36 -13.11
C ASN A 432 3.49 -48.07 -13.32
N ASP A 433 3.18 -46.96 -13.98
CA ASP A 433 1.82 -46.52 -14.20
C ASP A 433 1.16 -47.23 -15.38
N LYS A 434 -0.17 -47.24 -15.35
CA LYS A 434 -1.01 -47.88 -16.35
C LYS A 434 -2.17 -46.99 -16.74
N VAL A 435 -2.52 -47.00 -18.01
CA VAL A 435 -3.71 -46.33 -18.52
C VAL A 435 -4.58 -47.33 -19.28
N HIS A 436 -5.86 -47.37 -18.94
CA HIS A 436 -6.86 -48.10 -19.71
C HIS A 436 -7.60 -47.12 -20.64
N LEU A 437 -7.33 -47.22 -21.94
CA LEU A 437 -7.99 -46.47 -23.00
C LEU A 437 -9.24 -47.22 -23.50
N GLY A 438 -10.39 -46.55 -23.50
CA GLY A 438 -11.68 -47.11 -23.94
C GLY A 438 -12.49 -47.78 -22.81
N ASN A 439 -13.41 -48.67 -23.17
CA ASN A 439 -14.36 -49.32 -22.27
C ASN A 439 -13.64 -50.34 -21.37
N GLN A 440 -13.92 -50.28 -20.06
CA GLN A 440 -13.26 -50.92 -18.89
C GLN A 440 -13.04 -52.46 -18.94
N THR A 441 -13.34 -53.13 -20.06
CA THR A 441 -13.25 -54.59 -20.25
C THR A 441 -11.96 -55.06 -20.95
N GLY A 442 -10.88 -54.27 -20.94
CA GLY A 442 -9.56 -54.69 -21.39
C GLY A 442 -9.38 -54.73 -22.92
N ASN A 443 -10.06 -53.84 -23.64
CA ASN A 443 -9.81 -53.59 -25.05
C ASN A 443 -9.78 -52.08 -25.33
N LEU A 444 -9.15 -51.69 -26.42
CA LEU A 444 -9.05 -50.31 -26.90
C LEU A 444 -10.37 -49.80 -27.54
N ASN A 445 -11.51 -50.42 -27.24
CA ASN A 445 -12.78 -50.09 -27.88
C ASN A 445 -13.54 -49.04 -27.08
N ASP A 446 -14.20 -48.13 -27.79
CA ASP A 446 -14.98 -47.03 -27.24
C ASP A 446 -16.25 -46.81 -28.07
N TYR A 447 -17.19 -45.99 -27.58
CA TYR A 447 -18.43 -45.68 -28.30
C TYR A 447 -18.44 -44.24 -28.80
N VAL A 448 -18.52 -44.06 -30.12
CA VAL A 448 -18.70 -42.76 -30.77
C VAL A 448 -20.05 -42.75 -31.47
N ASN A 449 -20.94 -41.84 -31.09
CA ASN A 449 -22.30 -41.75 -31.65
C ASN A 449 -23.04 -43.11 -31.63
N GLY A 450 -22.83 -43.92 -30.59
CA GLY A 450 -23.41 -45.25 -30.44
C GLY A 450 -22.76 -46.37 -31.26
N GLN A 451 -21.64 -46.11 -31.95
CA GLN A 451 -20.87 -47.11 -32.68
C GLN A 451 -19.55 -47.43 -31.98
N VAL A 452 -19.21 -48.73 -31.94
CA VAL A 452 -17.92 -49.18 -31.41
C VAL A 452 -16.79 -48.73 -32.34
N THR A 453 -15.83 -47.99 -31.80
CA THR A 453 -14.64 -47.48 -32.48
C THR A 453 -13.39 -47.83 -31.67
N THR A 454 -12.22 -47.97 -32.29
CA THR A 454 -11.00 -48.42 -31.60
C THR A 454 -9.94 -47.32 -31.57
N TRP A 455 -9.28 -47.17 -30.42
CA TRP A 455 -8.11 -46.32 -30.25
C TRP A 455 -6.89 -46.94 -30.94
N SER A 456 -6.13 -46.13 -31.68
CA SER A 456 -4.91 -46.56 -32.36
C SER A 456 -3.76 -45.59 -32.12
N ALA A 457 -2.57 -46.11 -31.85
CA ALA A 457 -1.34 -45.32 -31.83
C ALA A 457 -1.03 -44.83 -33.24
N THR A 458 -0.83 -43.52 -33.41
CA THR A 458 -0.66 -42.87 -34.72
C THR A 458 0.63 -42.07 -34.84
N GLY A 459 1.33 -41.81 -33.73
CA GLY A 459 2.59 -41.08 -33.73
C GLY A 459 3.17 -40.89 -32.33
N THR A 460 4.16 -40.01 -32.25
CA THR A 460 4.80 -39.60 -30.99
C THR A 460 5.06 -38.10 -31.00
N VAL A 461 4.97 -37.45 -29.83
CA VAL A 461 5.31 -36.04 -29.63
C VAL A 461 6.24 -35.89 -28.43
N THR A 462 7.13 -34.90 -28.44
CA THR A 462 7.94 -34.55 -27.27
C THR A 462 7.43 -33.26 -26.68
N LYS A 463 7.14 -33.27 -25.38
CA LYS A 463 6.71 -32.10 -24.61
C LYS A 463 7.45 -32.10 -23.27
N ASP A 464 8.02 -30.96 -22.88
CA ASP A 464 8.74 -30.77 -21.60
C ASP A 464 9.80 -31.83 -21.27
N GLY A 465 10.42 -32.39 -22.31
CA GLY A 465 11.45 -33.44 -22.19
C GLY A 465 10.91 -34.88 -22.18
N ASN A 466 9.60 -35.07 -22.04
CA ASN A 466 8.94 -36.38 -22.07
C ASN A 466 8.46 -36.73 -23.48
N VAL A 467 8.45 -38.02 -23.81
CA VAL A 467 7.97 -38.54 -25.10
C VAL A 467 6.60 -39.15 -24.90
N TYR A 468 5.59 -38.62 -25.57
CA TYR A 468 4.22 -39.12 -25.51
C TYR A 468 3.87 -39.89 -26.79
N THR A 469 3.22 -41.03 -26.64
CA THR A 469 2.57 -41.75 -27.73
C THR A 469 1.20 -41.12 -28.01
N GLU A 470 0.96 -40.74 -29.26
CA GLU A 470 -0.31 -40.17 -29.73
C GLU A 470 -1.31 -41.28 -30.06
N TYR A 471 -2.50 -41.21 -29.48
CA TYR A 471 -3.64 -42.09 -29.76
C TYR A 471 -4.81 -41.28 -30.36
N THR A 472 -5.38 -41.81 -31.45
CA THR A 472 -6.60 -41.28 -32.10
C THR A 472 -7.70 -42.33 -32.11
N LEU A 473 -8.96 -41.90 -32.16
CA LEU A 473 -10.11 -42.79 -32.20
C LEU A 473 -10.65 -42.93 -33.63
N GLY A 474 -10.40 -44.09 -34.25
CA GLY A 474 -10.75 -44.31 -35.65
C GLY A 474 -10.06 -43.33 -36.60
N ALA A 475 -10.81 -42.78 -37.56
CA ALA A 475 -10.29 -41.79 -38.52
C ALA A 475 -10.43 -40.33 -38.05
N ASP A 476 -11.03 -40.09 -36.87
CA ASP A 476 -11.21 -38.76 -36.33
C ASP A 476 -9.92 -38.30 -35.62
N THR A 477 -9.32 -37.23 -36.16
CA THR A 477 -8.11 -36.61 -35.61
C THR A 477 -8.41 -35.38 -34.76
N SER A 478 -9.69 -35.07 -34.55
CA SER A 478 -10.14 -33.90 -33.78
C SER A 478 -9.97 -34.08 -32.28
N TYR A 479 -9.88 -35.33 -31.82
CA TYR A 479 -9.72 -35.72 -30.43
C TYR A 479 -8.51 -36.64 -30.29
N LYS A 480 -7.60 -36.29 -29.37
CA LYS A 480 -6.34 -37.00 -29.18
C LYS A 480 -6.05 -37.24 -27.72
N VAL A 481 -5.42 -38.37 -27.43
CA VAL A 481 -4.81 -38.64 -26.12
C VAL A 481 -3.31 -38.82 -26.34
N TYR A 482 -2.50 -38.13 -25.55
CA TYR A 482 -1.06 -38.24 -25.54
C TYR A 482 -0.66 -38.87 -24.22
N ILE A 483 -0.15 -40.09 -24.26
CA ILE A 483 0.23 -40.83 -23.05
C ILE A 483 1.74 -40.97 -23.04
N ASP A 484 2.37 -40.65 -21.90
CA ASP A 484 3.80 -40.85 -21.72
C ASP A 484 4.20 -42.27 -22.17
N SER A 485 5.25 -42.37 -22.98
CA SER A 485 5.65 -43.61 -23.63
C SER A 485 6.20 -44.64 -22.64
N ASP A 486 6.53 -44.21 -21.43
CA ASP A 486 6.92 -45.13 -20.34
C ASP A 486 5.70 -45.82 -19.71
N ILE A 487 4.49 -45.25 -19.81
CA ILE A 487 3.25 -45.79 -19.22
C ILE A 487 2.76 -47.02 -19.99
N THR A 488 2.31 -48.05 -19.27
CA THR A 488 1.73 -49.25 -19.87
C THR A 488 0.25 -49.06 -20.23
N ILE A 489 -0.15 -49.34 -21.47
CA ILE A 489 -1.56 -49.36 -21.87
C ILE A 489 -2.20 -50.73 -21.61
N LEU A 490 -3.40 -50.74 -21.01
CA LEU A 490 -4.17 -51.94 -20.63
C LEU A 490 -5.21 -52.38 -21.66
#